data_AF-A0A2J6T063-F1
#
_entry.id   AF-A0A2J6T063-F1
#
_cell.length_a   1.000
_cell.length_b   1.000
_cell.length_c   1.000
_cell.angle_alpha   90.00
_cell.angle_beta   90.00
_cell.angle_gamma   90.00
#
_symmetry.space_group_name_H-M   'P 1'
#
loop_
_entity.id
_entity.type
_entity.pdbx_description
1 polymer ?
#
loop_
_entity_poly.entity_id
_entity_poly.type
_entity_poly.pdbx_seq_one_letter_code
_entity_poly.pdbx_strand_id
1 'polypeptide(L)'
;MARFFYILAIAGVVAAQTGCNINVLNVNNAVIGNGCVPPGSQGNIPYMGGTASSIDVATTSSCGVSPIQGRQLRPGLSLQVSGRASC
;
A
#
# COMPACT_ATOMS: atom_id res chain seq x y z
N MET A 1 47.34 -14.46 25.02
CA MET A 1 46.85 -14.45 23.63
C MET A 1 45.33 -14.31 23.67
N ALA A 2 44.80 -13.09 23.57
CA ALA A 2 43.36 -12.84 23.64
C ALA A 2 42.78 -12.78 22.21
N ARG A 3 41.88 -13.71 21.90
CA ARG A 3 41.18 -13.78 20.61
C ARG A 3 39.96 -12.86 20.68
N PHE A 4 40.04 -11.72 19.98
CA PHE A 4 38.91 -10.83 19.78
C PHE A 4 38.01 -11.39 18.67
N PHE A 5 36.81 -11.83 19.05
CA PHE A 5 35.77 -12.20 18.09
C PHE A 5 35.10 -10.92 17.57
N TYR A 6 35.37 -10.56 16.32
CA TYR A 6 34.63 -9.51 15.62
C TYR A 6 33.24 -10.02 15.26
N ILE A 7 32.22 -9.60 15.99
CA ILE A 7 30.82 -9.84 15.64
C ILE A 7 30.44 -8.76 14.61
N LEU A 8 30.45 -9.11 13.33
CA LEU A 8 29.90 -8.29 12.25
C LEU A 8 28.37 -8.31 12.36
N ALA A 9 27.81 -7.28 12.99
CA ALA A 9 26.37 -7.03 13.00
C ALA A 9 25.94 -6.59 11.59
N ILE A 10 25.52 -7.55 10.77
CA ILE A 10 24.77 -7.28 9.54
C ILE A 10 23.37 -6.79 9.95
N ALA A 11 23.25 -5.47 10.12
CA ALA A 11 21.97 -4.80 10.16
C ALA A 11 21.34 -4.97 8.78
N GLY A 12 20.49 -6.00 8.63
CA GLY A 12 19.67 -6.20 7.45
C GLY A 12 18.70 -5.03 7.32
N VAL A 13 19.09 -4.04 6.52
CA VAL A 13 18.20 -2.96 6.12
C VAL A 13 17.13 -3.61 5.24
N VAL A 14 15.95 -3.85 5.79
CA VAL A 14 14.77 -4.11 4.98
C VAL A 14 14.59 -2.87 4.10
N ALA A 15 14.94 -3.00 2.82
CA ALA A 15 14.76 -1.92 1.86
C ALA A 15 13.25 -1.67 1.77
N ALA A 16 12.79 -0.59 2.39
CA ALA A 16 11.44 -0.13 2.20
C ALA A 16 11.27 0.22 0.71
N GLN A 17 10.51 -0.60 0.01
CA GLN A 17 10.12 -0.41 -1.36
C GLN A 17 9.25 0.85 -1.43
N THR A 18 9.75 1.87 -2.14
CA THR A 18 8.95 3.05 -2.46
C THR A 18 7.72 2.64 -3.26
N GLY A 19 6.55 2.74 -2.65
CA GLY A 19 5.26 2.45 -3.24
C GLY A 19 4.32 3.64 -3.22
N CYS A 20 3.16 3.47 -3.83
CA CYS A 20 2.07 4.42 -3.81
C CYS A 20 1.17 4.10 -2.63
N ASN A 21 1.08 5.04 -1.70
CA ASN A 21 0.20 4.92 -0.55
C ASN A 21 -1.22 5.32 -0.93
N ILE A 22 -2.17 4.40 -0.74
CA ILE A 22 -3.53 4.56 -1.21
C ILE A 22 -4.49 4.33 -0.04
N ASN A 23 -5.34 5.31 0.18
CA ASN A 23 -6.41 5.29 1.15
C ASN A 23 -7.72 4.92 0.47
N VAL A 24 -8.48 4.05 1.13
CA VAL A 24 -9.87 3.77 0.80
C VAL A 24 -10.73 4.61 1.72
N LEU A 25 -11.56 5.46 1.12
CA LEU A 25 -12.44 6.39 1.81
C LEU A 25 -13.89 5.92 1.66
N ASN A 26 -14.73 6.17 2.66
CA ASN A 26 -16.18 5.98 2.58
C ASN A 26 -16.92 7.26 2.17
N VAL A 27 -18.26 7.21 2.16
CA VAL A 27 -19.15 8.34 1.81
C VAL A 27 -18.93 9.59 2.66
N ASN A 28 -18.36 9.44 3.86
CA ASN A 28 -18.07 10.52 4.79
C ASN A 28 -16.62 11.04 4.63
N ASN A 29 -15.89 10.62 3.59
CA ASN A 29 -14.45 10.86 3.41
C ASN A 29 -13.59 10.37 4.59
N ALA A 30 -14.07 9.37 5.35
CA ALA A 30 -13.27 8.75 6.40
C ALA A 30 -12.43 7.61 5.81
N VAL A 31 -11.15 7.54 6.18
CA VAL A 31 -10.25 6.46 5.77
C VAL A 31 -10.70 5.18 6.48
N ILE A 32 -11.14 4.20 5.71
CA ILE A 32 -11.58 2.88 6.19
C ILE A 32 -10.59 1.77 5.82
N GLY A 33 -9.59 2.07 5.00
CA GLY A 33 -8.56 1.13 4.58
C GLY A 33 -7.34 1.86 4.04
N ASN A 34 -6.19 1.22 4.15
CA ASN A 34 -4.95 1.74 3.64
C ASN A 34 -4.12 0.58 3.08
N GLY A 35 -3.45 0.83 1.97
CA GLY A 35 -2.56 -0.14 1.37
C GLY A 35 -1.49 0.55 0.58
N CYS A 36 -0.38 -0.17 0.41
CA CYS A 36 0.68 0.27 -0.45
C CYS A 36 0.82 -0.63 -1.65
N VAL A 37 0.91 -0.01 -2.82
CA VAL A 37 1.05 -0.71 -4.09
C VAL A 37 2.25 -0.13 -4.84
N PRO A 38 3.21 -0.95 -5.29
CA PRO A 38 4.35 -0.46 -6.07
C PRO A 38 3.89 0.26 -7.34
N PRO A 39 4.52 1.38 -7.73
CA PRO A 39 4.14 2.13 -8.92
C PRO A 39 4.20 1.28 -10.19
N GLY A 40 3.19 1.40 -11.05
CA GLY A 40 3.08 0.59 -12.26
C GLY A 40 2.65 -0.86 -12.02
N SER A 41 2.33 -1.22 -10.77
CA SER A 41 1.88 -2.55 -10.39
C SER A 41 0.42 -2.54 -9.96
N GLN A 42 -0.13 -3.75 -9.83
CA GLN A 42 -1.44 -3.99 -9.25
C GLN A 42 -1.28 -4.47 -7.82
N GLY A 43 -2.24 -4.14 -6.97
CA GLY A 43 -2.24 -4.55 -5.58
C GLY A 43 -3.65 -4.61 -5.04
N ASN A 44 -3.79 -5.31 -3.93
CA ASN A 44 -5.06 -5.49 -3.24
C ASN A 44 -5.03 -4.68 -1.95
N ILE A 45 -5.99 -3.77 -1.78
CA ILE A 45 -6.04 -2.90 -0.60
C ILE A 45 -7.17 -3.37 0.32
N PRO A 46 -6.84 -3.87 1.52
CA PRO A 46 -7.84 -4.24 2.51
C PRO A 46 -8.50 -2.98 3.08
N TYR A 47 -9.80 -3.06 3.33
CA TYR A 47 -10.56 -2.03 4.00
C TYR A 47 -11.61 -2.62 4.95
N MET A 48 -11.93 -1.86 6.00
CA MET A 48 -12.89 -2.22 7.02
C MET A 48 -14.27 -1.66 6.64
N GLY A 49 -15.09 -2.49 6.01
CA GLY A 49 -16.44 -2.15 5.54
C GLY A 49 -17.50 -3.15 5.99
N GLY A 50 -17.37 -3.73 7.20
CA GLY A 50 -18.26 -4.73 7.79
C GLY A 50 -17.73 -6.16 7.70
N THR A 51 -17.41 -6.64 6.49
CA THR A 51 -16.66 -7.88 6.26
C THR A 51 -15.31 -7.49 5.69
N ALA A 52 -14.20 -8.08 6.17
CA ALA A 52 -12.86 -7.82 5.63
C ALA A 52 -12.90 -7.93 4.10
N SER A 53 -12.89 -6.78 3.45
CA SER A 53 -13.08 -6.64 2.01
C SER A 53 -11.85 -5.97 1.47
N SER A 54 -11.56 -6.24 0.21
CA SER A 54 -10.43 -5.63 -0.43
C SER A 54 -10.73 -5.18 -1.84
N ILE A 55 -9.97 -4.20 -2.30
CA ILE A 55 -10.13 -3.58 -3.60
C ILE A 55 -8.87 -3.84 -4.39
N ASP A 56 -9.02 -4.48 -5.53
CA ASP A 56 -7.94 -4.61 -6.49
C ASP A 56 -7.77 -3.27 -7.22
N VAL A 57 -6.59 -2.68 -7.09
CA VAL A 57 -6.23 -1.41 -7.72
C VAL A 57 -4.99 -1.58 -8.59
N ALA A 58 -4.99 -0.88 -9.71
CA ALA A 58 -3.82 -0.69 -10.54
C ALA A 58 -3.24 0.70 -10.27
N THR A 59 -1.92 0.79 -10.18
CA THR A 59 -1.21 2.06 -10.08
C THR A 59 -0.44 2.34 -11.35
N THR A 60 -0.32 3.61 -11.72
CA THR A 60 0.60 4.08 -12.76
C THR A 60 1.98 4.38 -12.16
N SER A 61 2.98 4.62 -13.01
CA SER A 61 4.33 5.04 -12.58
C SER A 61 4.35 6.38 -11.82
N SER A 62 3.34 7.23 -12.06
CA SER A 62 3.10 8.48 -11.36
C SER A 62 2.26 8.35 -10.08
N CYS A 63 1.99 7.12 -9.62
CA CYS A 63 1.07 6.82 -8.53
C CYS A 63 -0.39 7.24 -8.79
N GLY A 64 -0.80 7.39 -10.05
CA GLY A 64 -2.23 7.45 -10.37
C GLY A 64 -2.87 6.11 -10.01
N VAL A 65 -3.96 6.13 -9.25
CA VAL A 65 -4.67 4.92 -8.84
C VAL A 65 -5.98 4.79 -9.58
N SER A 66 -6.28 3.57 -10.02
CA SER A 66 -7.54 3.22 -10.65
C SER A 66 -7.94 1.81 -10.23
N PRO A 67 -9.23 1.54 -9.95
CA PRO A 67 -9.70 0.18 -9.74
C PRO A 67 -9.44 -0.65 -11.01
N ILE A 68 -9.08 -1.93 -10.85
CA ILE A 68 -8.84 -2.82 -12.00
C ILE A 68 -10.13 -2.94 -12.84
N GLN A 69 -9.98 -2.92 -14.18
CA GLN A 69 -11.10 -3.02 -15.11
C GLN A 69 -12.04 -4.19 -14.76
N GLY A 70 -13.34 -3.90 -14.62
CA GLY A 70 -14.37 -4.88 -14.27
C GLY A 70 -14.69 -4.98 -12.77
N ARG A 71 -13.86 -4.40 -11.89
CA ARG A 71 -14.15 -4.28 -10.45
C ARG A 71 -14.57 -2.84 -10.14
N GLN A 72 -15.86 -2.53 -10.31
CA GLN A 72 -16.35 -1.21 -9.86
C GLN A 72 -16.19 -1.09 -8.34
N LEU A 73 -15.73 0.08 -7.90
CA LEU A 73 -15.77 0.45 -6.49
C LEU A 73 -17.22 0.36 -6.01
N ARG A 74 -17.43 -0.20 -4.81
CA ARG A 74 -18.78 -0.19 -4.22
C ARG A 74 -19.28 1.26 -4.14
N PRO A 75 -20.59 1.50 -4.36
CA PRO A 75 -21.16 2.83 -4.26
C PRO A 75 -20.79 3.49 -2.93
N GLY A 76 -20.25 4.70 -3.00
CA GLY A 76 -19.82 5.44 -1.82
C GLY A 76 -18.41 5.15 -1.33
N LEU A 77 -17.64 4.30 -2.02
CA LEU A 77 -16.20 4.20 -1.79
C LEU A 77 -15.43 5.05 -2.81
N SER A 78 -14.36 5.68 -2.34
CA SER A 78 -13.41 6.40 -3.18
C SER A 78 -11.98 6.02 -2.83
N LEU A 79 -11.08 6.19 -3.80
CA LEU A 79 -9.66 5.93 -3.64
C LEU A 79 -8.93 7.27 -3.63
N GLN A 80 -8.04 7.46 -2.67
CA GLN A 80 -7.19 8.64 -2.57
C GLN A 80 -5.74 8.22 -2.47
N VAL A 81 -4.91 8.80 -3.32
CA VAL A 81 -3.46 8.64 -3.24
C VAL A 81 -2.95 9.63 -2.21
N SER A 82 -2.38 9.12 -1.11
CA SER A 82 -1.77 9.96 -0.08
C SER A 82 -0.35 10.41 -0.46
N GLY A 83 0.25 9.77 -1.46
CA GLY A 83 1.57 10.10 -1.99
C GLY A 83 2.44 8.87 -2.19
N ARG A 84 3.73 9.09 -2.43
CA ARG A 84 4.74 8.03 -2.38
C ARG A 84 5.10 7.79 -0.92
N ALA A 85 5.07 6.53 -0.50
CA ALA A 85 5.51 6.11 0.82
C ALA A 85 6.52 4.98 0.72
N SER A 86 7.29 4.82 1.78
CA SER A 86 8.13 3.66 2.01
C SER A 86 7.23 2.54 2.53
N CYS A 87 7.19 1.44 1.79
CA CYS A 87 6.39 0.25 2.07
C CYS A 87 7.32 -0.96 2.08
#